data_AF-A0A8J6MY38-F1
#
_entry.id   AF-A0A8J6MY38-F1
#
_cell.length_a   1.000
_cell.length_b   1.000
_cell.length_c   1.000
_cell.angle_alpha   90.00
_cell.angle_beta   90.00
_cell.angle_gamma   90.00
#
_symmetry.space_group_name_H-M   'P 1'
#
loop_
_entity.id
_entity.type
_entity.pdbx_description
1 polymer ?
#
loop_
_entity_poly.entity_id
_entity_poly.type
_entity_poly.pdbx_seq_one_letter_code
_entity_poly.pdbx_strand_id
1 'polypeptide(L)'
;MQLKVRFGFHQITRINFLILLACSTVFAIEAPFMHGWDTGIRISLIIIVTCLIGTGIYFAHLRNFLPEIIVGVLISMAPTAIALTLLISENGAPRFFLVFPATIISSALYFRKDILLWYAASLNGVLILAFTIAPASVLGDNWEISDFVLRIALLDCAVVYLYFLTKWGKSLIEASNQKEQEAFQLYRMLEKSMDAVSMFSHQLNASIKSSNENITGTRQISSTVVLAVQEIAKGVEQEASSLSGISAGIVEVDELVQQIHLDAGKTMKDSGHVNALITRGSEDMGQL
;
A
#
# COMPACT_ATOMS: atom_id res chain seq x y z
N MET A 1 14.85 3.59 -0.45
CA MET A 1 15.08 4.03 -1.84
C MET A 1 14.10 5.16 -2.13
N GLN A 2 14.54 6.41 -2.01
CA GLN A 2 13.66 7.56 -2.22
C GLN A 2 13.40 7.71 -3.71
N LEU A 3 12.19 7.34 -4.15
CA LEU A 3 11.65 7.74 -5.45
C LEU A 3 11.47 9.26 -5.40
N LYS A 4 12.55 9.98 -5.70
CA LYS A 4 12.51 11.39 -6.03
C LYS A 4 11.71 11.44 -7.34
N VAL A 5 10.40 11.61 -7.23
CA VAL A 5 9.49 11.77 -8.36
C VAL A 5 9.95 13.03 -9.08
N ARG A 6 10.83 12.83 -10.08
CA ARG A 6 11.26 13.82 -11.06
C ARG A 6 10.04 14.11 -11.94
N PHE A 7 9.07 14.84 -11.41
CA PHE A 7 7.98 15.33 -12.23
C PHE A 7 8.59 16.16 -13.36
N GLY A 8 8.44 15.64 -14.57
CA GLY A 8 8.34 16.40 -15.79
C GLY A 8 9.57 17.11 -16.34
N PHE A 9 10.71 17.31 -15.66
CA PHE A 9 11.78 18.17 -16.25
C PHE A 9 12.21 17.66 -17.64
N HIS A 10 12.41 16.35 -17.79
CA HIS A 10 12.71 15.72 -19.08
C HIS A 10 11.54 15.79 -20.08
N GLN A 11 10.30 15.58 -19.60
CA GLN A 11 9.10 15.65 -20.45
C GLN A 11 8.83 17.07 -20.96
N ILE A 12 9.01 18.07 -20.11
CA ILE A 12 8.87 19.50 -20.41
C ILE A 12 10.00 19.93 -21.35
N THR A 13 11.23 19.47 -21.10
CA THR A 13 12.36 19.70 -22.03
C THR A 13 12.06 19.11 -23.41
N ARG A 14 11.49 17.91 -23.48
CA ARG A 14 11.07 17.27 -24.74
C ARG A 14 9.94 18.06 -25.43
N ILE A 15 8.96 18.55 -24.69
CA ILE A 15 7.88 19.39 -25.23
C ILE A 15 8.44 20.70 -25.77
N ASN A 16 9.28 21.40 -25.00
CA ASN A 16 9.91 22.65 -25.43
C ASN A 16 10.81 22.44 -26.66
N PHE A 17 11.52 21.31 -26.74
CA PHE A 17 12.29 20.95 -27.92
C PHE A 17 11.41 20.67 -29.15
N LEU A 18 10.27 19.99 -28.97
CA LEU A 18 9.31 19.79 -30.06
C LEU A 18 8.69 21.11 -30.53
N ILE A 19 8.38 22.04 -29.61
CA ILE A 19 7.90 23.38 -29.94
C ILE A 19 8.97 24.16 -30.70
N LEU A 20 10.24 24.11 -30.26
CA LEU A 20 11.37 24.70 -30.96
C LEU A 20 11.46 24.18 -32.40
N LEU A 21 11.41 22.86 -32.58
CA LEU A 21 11.51 22.22 -33.90
C LEU A 21 10.33 22.64 -34.79
N ALA A 22 9.11 22.61 -34.27
CA ALA A 22 7.92 23.04 -35.00
C ALA A 22 8.00 24.52 -35.41
N CYS A 23 8.27 25.43 -34.48
CA CYS A 23 8.43 26.86 -34.76
C CYS A 23 9.56 27.13 -35.76
N SER A 24 10.70 26.46 -35.59
CA SER A 24 11.85 26.58 -36.49
C SER A 24 11.50 26.14 -37.91
N THR A 25 10.74 25.04 -38.08
CA THR A 25 10.34 24.59 -39.42
C THR A 25 9.36 25.56 -40.08
N VAL A 26 8.38 26.09 -39.34
CA VAL A 26 7.41 27.05 -39.86
C VAL A 26 8.12 28.34 -40.31
N PHE A 27 8.97 28.93 -39.46
CA PHE A 27 9.69 30.15 -39.81
C PHE A 27 10.72 29.95 -40.92
N ALA A 28 11.37 28.78 -41.00
CA ALA A 28 12.32 28.48 -42.07
C ALA A 28 11.64 28.37 -43.44
N ILE A 29 10.38 27.95 -43.49
CA ILE A 29 9.57 27.89 -44.72
C ILE A 29 9.02 29.27 -45.07
N GLU A 30 8.53 30.04 -44.11
CA GLU A 30 7.95 31.38 -44.34
C GLU A 30 9.00 32.40 -44.83
N ALA A 31 10.22 32.34 -44.29
CA ALA A 31 11.29 33.31 -44.58
C ALA A 31 11.57 33.56 -46.08
N PRO A 32 11.81 32.54 -46.93
CA PRO A 32 12.03 32.74 -48.37
C PRO A 32 10.79 33.19 -49.16
N PHE A 33 9.58 32.88 -48.69
CA PHE A 33 8.36 33.31 -49.36
C PHE A 33 8.06 34.79 -49.13
N MET A 34 8.38 35.33 -47.95
CA MET A 34 8.09 36.72 -47.62
C MET A 34 9.21 37.72 -47.97
N HIS A 35 10.47 37.30 -47.97
CA HIS A 35 11.62 38.23 -48.01
C HIS A 35 12.42 38.18 -49.33
N GLY A 36 11.95 37.41 -50.30
CA GLY A 36 12.69 37.11 -51.51
C GLY A 36 13.80 36.08 -51.30
N TRP A 37 14.30 35.52 -52.41
CA TRP A 37 15.15 34.34 -52.40
C TRP A 37 16.51 34.58 -51.71
N ASP A 38 17.15 35.74 -51.89
CA ASP A 38 18.51 35.99 -51.36
C ASP A 38 18.52 36.22 -49.84
N THR A 39 17.64 37.10 -49.34
CA THR A 39 17.55 37.41 -47.91
C THR A 39 16.92 36.27 -47.11
N GLY A 40 15.90 35.60 -47.67
CA GLY A 40 15.21 34.50 -47.01
C GLY A 40 16.07 33.25 -46.81
N ILE A 41 16.95 32.93 -47.76
CA ILE A 41 17.90 31.81 -47.61
C ILE A 41 18.89 32.07 -46.47
N ARG A 42 19.39 33.32 -46.34
CA ARG A 42 20.30 33.70 -45.24
C ARG A 42 19.64 33.54 -43.87
N ILE A 43 18.40 33.98 -43.72
CA ILE A 43 17.63 33.87 -42.47
C ILE A 43 17.35 32.40 -42.14
N SER A 44 16.93 31.61 -43.14
CA SER A 44 16.65 30.18 -42.97
C SER A 44 17.89 29.40 -42.51
N LEU A 45 19.09 29.76 -43.01
CA LEU A 45 20.36 29.17 -42.58
C LEU A 45 20.63 29.44 -41.08
N ILE A 46 20.40 30.66 -40.60
CA ILE A 46 20.57 31.04 -39.18
C ILE A 46 19.59 30.27 -38.28
N ILE A 47 18.35 30.09 -38.73
CA ILE A 47 17.32 29.32 -38.02
C ILE A 47 17.75 27.86 -37.87
N ILE A 48 18.26 27.25 -38.96
CA ILE A 48 18.75 25.86 -38.96
C ILE A 48 19.96 25.70 -38.01
N VAL A 49 20.91 26.64 -38.02
CA VAL A 49 22.06 26.62 -37.09
C VAL A 49 21.59 26.73 -35.64
N THR A 50 20.61 27.59 -35.36
CA THR A 50 20.04 27.74 -34.01
C THR A 50 19.31 26.47 -33.56
N CYS A 51 18.62 25.79 -34.48
CA CYS A 51 17.98 24.50 -34.22
C CYS A 51 19.01 23.37 -33.98
N LEU A 52 20.14 23.36 -34.69
CA LEU A 52 21.25 22.43 -34.45
C LEU A 52 21.87 22.65 -33.06
N ILE A 53 22.09 23.91 -32.67
CA ILE A 53 22.58 24.26 -31.33
C ILE A 53 21.57 23.79 -30.26
N GLY A 54 20.28 24.06 -30.45
CA GLY A 54 19.21 23.59 -29.57
C GLY A 54 19.17 22.06 -29.42
N THR A 55 19.39 21.34 -30.52
CA THR A 55 19.48 19.87 -30.53
C THR A 55 20.71 19.36 -29.76
N GLY A 56 21.85 20.04 -29.91
CA GLY A 56 23.07 19.73 -29.15
C GLY A 56 22.88 19.92 -27.64
N ILE A 57 22.17 20.98 -27.23
CA ILE A 57 21.84 21.24 -25.81
C ILE A 57 20.90 20.16 -25.26
N TYR A 58 19.90 19.74 -26.04
CA TYR A 58 19.00 18.65 -25.67
C TYR A 58 19.76 17.33 -25.46
N PHE A 59 20.69 16.99 -26.36
CA PHE A 59 21.50 15.79 -26.23
C PHE A 59 22.49 15.87 -25.05
N ALA A 60 23.06 17.05 -24.79
CA ALA A 60 23.91 17.30 -23.61
C ALA A 60 23.14 17.14 -22.28
N HIS A 61 21.86 17.53 -22.26
CA HIS A 61 20.98 17.25 -21.13
C HIS A 61 20.73 15.76 -20.95
N LEU A 62 20.51 15.01 -22.04
CA LEU A 62 20.31 13.56 -22.00
C LEU A 62 21.55 12.82 -21.45
N ARG A 63 22.74 13.36 -21.70
CA ARG A 63 24.02 12.87 -21.17
C ARG A 63 24.34 13.40 -19.76
N ASN A 64 23.42 14.13 -19.13
CA ASN A 64 23.52 14.68 -17.77
C ASN A 64 24.69 15.65 -17.57
N PHE A 65 25.18 16.30 -18.64
CA PHE A 65 26.40 17.12 -18.60
C PHE A 65 26.17 18.55 -18.08
N LEU A 66 24.92 19.02 -18.07
CA LEU A 66 24.56 20.40 -17.71
C LEU A 66 23.52 20.44 -16.57
N PRO A 67 23.60 21.43 -15.67
CA PRO A 67 22.59 21.63 -14.64
C PRO A 67 21.24 22.05 -15.26
N GLU A 68 20.15 21.56 -14.66
CA GLU A 68 18.77 21.73 -15.16
C GLU A 68 18.36 23.19 -15.36
N ILE A 69 18.89 24.12 -14.55
CA ILE A 69 18.61 25.55 -14.68
C ILE A 69 19.15 26.10 -16.00
N ILE A 70 20.39 25.73 -16.35
CA ILE A 70 21.05 26.19 -17.58
C ILE A 70 20.33 25.62 -18.79
N VAL A 71 19.97 24.34 -18.75
CA VAL A 71 19.23 23.68 -19.86
C VAL A 71 17.88 24.35 -20.09
N GLY A 72 17.12 24.62 -19.02
CA GLY A 72 15.82 25.26 -19.12
C GLY A 72 15.89 26.66 -19.71
N VAL A 73 16.84 27.48 -19.25
CA VAL A 73 17.06 28.85 -19.76
C VAL A 73 17.53 28.82 -21.22
N LEU A 74 18.52 27.96 -21.54
CA LEU A 74 19.16 27.95 -22.85
C LEU A 74 18.24 27.41 -23.95
N ILE A 75 17.41 26.40 -23.65
CA ILE A 75 16.39 25.91 -24.60
C ILE A 75 15.32 26.96 -24.86
N SER A 76 14.85 27.67 -23.83
CA SER A 76 13.88 28.76 -24.02
C SER A 76 14.49 30.00 -24.68
N MET A 77 15.82 30.16 -24.65
CA MET A 77 16.54 31.23 -25.35
C MET A 77 16.67 30.98 -26.85
N ALA A 78 16.75 29.72 -27.30
CA ALA A 78 16.91 29.41 -28.73
C ALA A 78 15.80 30.02 -29.64
N PRO A 79 14.50 29.94 -29.32
CA PRO A 79 13.46 30.61 -30.09
C PRO A 79 13.49 32.14 -29.94
N THR A 80 14.01 32.71 -28.84
CA THR A 80 14.20 34.17 -28.75
C THR A 80 15.27 34.68 -29.71
N ALA A 81 16.35 33.92 -29.89
CA ALA A 81 17.40 34.28 -30.84
C ALA A 81 16.84 34.32 -32.26
N ILE A 82 16.01 33.33 -32.62
CA ILE A 82 15.28 33.31 -33.90
C ILE A 82 14.39 34.55 -34.02
N ALA A 83 13.57 34.83 -33.01
CA ALA A 83 12.68 36.00 -33.01
C ALA A 83 13.44 37.33 -33.14
N LEU A 84 14.59 37.47 -32.48
CA LEU A 84 15.45 38.65 -32.56
C LEU A 84 16.03 38.84 -33.97
N THR A 85 16.50 37.76 -34.60
CA THR A 85 17.04 37.82 -35.97
C THR A 85 15.98 38.21 -37.00
N LEU A 86 14.74 37.75 -36.83
CA LEU A 86 13.60 38.14 -37.67
C LEU A 86 13.20 39.60 -37.43
N LEU A 87 13.16 40.04 -36.17
CA LEU A 87 12.82 41.41 -35.81
C LEU A 87 13.79 42.42 -36.43
N ILE A 88 15.10 42.14 -36.38
CA ILE A 88 16.13 43.01 -36.96
C ILE A 88 16.03 43.03 -38.49
N SER A 89 15.73 41.89 -39.12
CA SER A 89 15.64 41.78 -40.58
C SER A 89 14.41 42.51 -41.16
N GLU A 90 13.33 42.62 -40.37
CA GLU A 90 12.08 43.27 -40.78
C GLU A 90 11.91 44.71 -40.27
N ASN A 91 12.99 45.34 -39.77
CA ASN A 91 12.95 46.69 -39.21
C ASN A 91 11.81 46.86 -38.19
N GLY A 92 11.73 45.98 -37.19
CA GLY A 92 10.87 46.19 -36.02
C GLY A 92 9.38 45.93 -36.24
N ALA A 93 9.00 45.12 -37.23
CA ALA A 93 7.61 44.77 -37.47
C ALA A 93 6.93 44.21 -36.18
N PRO A 94 5.79 44.78 -35.74
CA PRO A 94 5.19 44.49 -34.42
C PRO A 94 4.75 43.03 -34.26
N ARG A 95 4.51 42.32 -35.38
CA ARG A 95 4.12 40.90 -35.40
C ARG A 95 5.15 39.97 -34.75
N PHE A 96 6.45 40.23 -34.90
CA PHE A 96 7.48 39.37 -34.30
C PHE A 96 7.65 39.59 -32.80
N PHE A 97 7.19 40.73 -32.29
CA PHE A 97 7.20 41.00 -30.86
C PHE A 97 6.26 40.05 -30.09
N LEU A 98 5.21 39.53 -30.74
CA LEU A 98 4.29 38.54 -30.15
C LEU A 98 4.94 37.18 -29.86
N VAL A 99 6.14 36.92 -30.38
CA VAL A 99 6.88 35.68 -30.12
C VAL A 99 7.51 35.70 -28.72
N PHE A 100 7.86 36.87 -28.18
CA PHE A 100 8.49 36.97 -26.85
C PHE A 100 7.60 36.45 -25.71
N PRO A 101 6.30 36.79 -25.61
CA PRO A 101 5.40 36.15 -24.65
C PRO A 101 5.38 34.63 -24.73
N ALA A 102 5.39 34.05 -25.93
CA ALA A 102 5.40 32.59 -26.11
C ALA A 102 6.66 31.93 -25.54
N THR A 103 7.81 32.61 -25.66
CA THR A 103 9.07 32.12 -25.09
C THR A 103 9.11 32.22 -23.55
N ILE A 104 8.45 33.22 -22.96
CA ILE A 104 8.26 33.31 -21.51
C ILE A 104 7.37 32.17 -21.02
N ILE A 105 6.29 31.85 -21.74
CA ILE A 105 5.42 30.71 -21.43
C ILE A 105 6.21 29.39 -21.49
N SER A 106 7.08 29.21 -22.49
CA SER A 106 7.97 28.04 -22.60
C SER A 106 8.87 27.88 -21.36
N SER A 107 9.39 28.98 -20.82
CA SER A 107 10.17 28.98 -19.58
C SER A 107 9.30 28.72 -18.34
N ALA A 108 8.09 29.26 -18.29
CA ALA A 108 7.13 29.01 -17.21
C ALA A 108 6.65 27.56 -17.14
N LEU A 109 6.66 26.83 -18.28
CA LEU A 109 6.24 25.43 -18.35
C LEU A 109 7.08 24.51 -17.45
N TYR A 110 8.30 24.92 -17.09
CA TYR A 110 9.14 24.19 -16.14
C TYR A 110 8.63 24.26 -14.68
N PHE A 111 7.60 25.06 -14.39
CA PHE A 111 7.04 25.28 -13.05
C PHE A 111 8.13 25.57 -11.98
N ARG A 112 9.23 26.19 -12.39
CA ARG A 112 10.35 26.55 -11.52
C ARG A 112 10.58 28.05 -11.60
N LYS A 113 10.24 28.74 -10.51
CA LYS A 113 10.44 30.18 -10.36
C LYS A 113 11.87 30.63 -10.68
N ASP A 114 12.87 29.82 -10.33
CA ASP A 114 14.27 30.15 -10.54
C ASP A 114 14.61 30.23 -12.03
N ILE A 115 14.08 29.29 -12.85
CA ILE A 115 14.29 29.26 -14.31
C ILE A 115 13.58 30.45 -14.97
N LEU A 116 12.35 30.73 -14.55
CA LEU A 116 11.57 31.86 -15.06
C LEU A 116 12.26 33.21 -14.80
N LEU A 117 12.77 33.42 -13.58
CA LEU A 117 13.43 34.67 -13.19
C LEU A 117 14.76 34.87 -13.92
N TRP A 118 15.60 33.84 -14.00
CA TRP A 118 16.87 33.91 -14.74
C TRP A 118 16.64 34.15 -16.23
N TYR A 119 15.63 33.49 -16.79
CA TYR A 119 15.24 33.69 -18.18
C TYR A 119 14.72 35.11 -18.44
N ALA A 120 13.80 35.61 -17.61
CA ALA A 120 13.25 36.96 -17.76
C ALA A 120 14.33 38.04 -17.63
N ALA A 121 15.25 37.90 -16.68
CA ALA A 121 16.39 38.81 -16.54
C ALA A 121 17.28 38.79 -17.77
N SER A 122 17.58 37.61 -18.32
CA SER A 122 18.38 37.48 -19.53
C SER A 122 17.66 38.02 -20.77
N LEU A 123 16.35 37.81 -20.91
CA LEU A 123 15.55 38.34 -22.01
C LEU A 123 15.53 39.87 -22.00
N ASN A 124 15.27 40.48 -20.84
CA ASN A 124 15.31 41.93 -20.69
C ASN A 124 16.70 42.50 -21.02
N GLY A 125 17.77 41.86 -20.55
CA GLY A 125 19.14 42.26 -20.89
C GLY A 125 19.42 42.24 -22.39
N VAL A 126 18.99 41.19 -23.09
CA VAL A 126 19.15 41.07 -24.55
C VAL A 126 18.33 42.13 -25.30
N LEU A 127 17.09 42.40 -24.88
CA LEU A 127 16.24 43.41 -25.52
C LEU A 127 16.78 44.83 -25.34
N ILE A 128 17.26 45.17 -24.14
CA ILE A 128 17.89 46.47 -23.86
C ILE A 128 19.15 46.63 -24.71
N LEU A 129 19.99 45.59 -24.79
CA LEU A 129 21.21 45.62 -25.59
C LEU A 129 20.89 45.77 -27.09
N ALA A 130 19.90 45.04 -27.60
CA ALA A 130 19.44 45.18 -28.98
C ALA A 130 18.95 46.60 -29.29
N PHE A 131 18.19 47.22 -28.36
CA PHE A 131 17.73 48.60 -28.49
C PHE A 131 18.89 49.61 -28.54
N THR A 132 19.96 49.41 -27.75
CA THR A 132 21.12 50.31 -27.76
C THR A 132 21.94 50.24 -29.05
N ILE A 133 21.97 49.10 -29.73
CA ILE A 133 22.75 48.90 -30.96
C ILE A 133 21.98 49.39 -32.19
N ALA A 134 20.70 49.03 -32.30
CA ALA A 134 19.88 49.31 -33.47
C ALA A 134 18.42 49.62 -33.10
N PRO A 135 18.11 50.83 -32.58
CA PRO A 135 16.77 51.17 -32.10
C PRO A 135 15.72 51.14 -33.22
N ALA A 136 16.08 51.60 -34.43
CA ALA A 136 15.21 51.58 -35.60
C ALA A 136 14.87 50.15 -36.07
N SER A 137 15.80 49.20 -35.92
CA SER A 137 15.55 47.80 -36.32
C SER A 137 14.69 47.03 -35.31
N VAL A 138 14.52 47.54 -34.08
CA VAL A 138 13.74 46.87 -33.02
C VAL A 138 12.32 47.41 -32.94
N LEU A 139 12.12 48.72 -33.14
CA LEU A 139 10.80 49.38 -33.03
C LEU A 139 10.21 49.86 -34.37
N GLY A 140 11.01 49.89 -35.42
CA GLY A 140 10.66 50.44 -36.74
C GLY A 140 11.03 51.91 -36.90
N ASP A 141 10.78 52.43 -38.10
CA ASP A 141 11.21 53.78 -38.51
C ASP A 141 10.61 54.92 -37.67
N ASN A 142 9.50 54.67 -36.96
CA ASN A 142 8.82 55.61 -36.06
C ASN A 142 8.99 55.21 -34.58
N TRP A 143 10.23 55.04 -34.14
CA TRP A 143 10.50 54.59 -32.77
C TRP A 143 10.36 55.73 -31.76
N GLU A 144 9.53 55.50 -30.73
CA GLU A 144 9.49 56.32 -29.52
C GLU A 144 9.93 55.48 -28.32
N ILE A 145 10.74 56.08 -27.43
CA ILE A 145 11.18 55.43 -26.19
C ILE A 145 9.97 55.01 -25.35
N SER A 146 8.89 55.79 -25.37
CA SER A 146 7.63 55.48 -24.68
C SER A 146 7.06 54.13 -25.10
N ASP A 147 7.08 53.80 -26.40
CA ASP A 147 6.53 52.55 -26.92
C ASP A 147 7.41 51.34 -26.54
N PHE A 148 8.73 51.52 -26.46
CA PHE A 148 9.65 50.48 -25.99
C PHE A 148 9.43 50.17 -24.50
N VAL A 149 9.30 51.20 -23.67
CA VAL A 149 9.03 51.06 -22.23
C VAL A 149 7.69 50.36 -22.00
N LEU A 150 6.65 50.71 -22.77
CA LEU A 150 5.34 50.06 -22.68
C LEU A 150 5.42 48.57 -23.02
N ARG A 151 6.15 48.22 -24.09
CA ARG A 151 6.32 46.82 -24.53
C ARG A 151 7.09 45.97 -23.52
N ILE A 152 8.15 46.50 -22.92
CA ILE A 152 8.87 45.81 -21.82
C ILE A 152 7.97 45.67 -20.60
N ALA A 153 7.26 46.73 -20.21
CA ALA A 153 6.35 46.68 -19.06
C ALA A 153 5.26 45.61 -19.23
N LEU A 154 4.74 45.42 -20.45
CA LEU A 154 3.79 44.34 -20.75
C LEU A 154 4.41 42.94 -20.62
N LEU A 155 5.66 42.75 -21.07
CA LEU A 155 6.38 41.48 -20.89
C LEU A 155 6.65 41.19 -19.41
N ASP A 156 7.09 42.20 -18.65
CA ASP A 156 7.33 42.06 -17.21
C ASP A 156 6.04 41.76 -16.46
N CYS A 157 4.92 42.38 -16.85
CA CYS A 157 3.61 42.05 -16.30
C CYS A 157 3.25 40.57 -16.55
N ALA A 158 3.49 40.06 -17.77
CA ALA A 158 3.29 38.65 -18.09
C ALA A 158 4.19 37.72 -17.24
N VAL A 159 5.44 38.12 -17.00
CA VAL A 159 6.35 37.38 -16.09
C VAL A 159 5.80 37.34 -14.68
N VAL A 160 5.24 38.44 -14.16
CA VAL A 160 4.63 38.48 -12.81
C VAL A 160 3.45 37.52 -12.72
N TYR A 161 2.55 37.51 -13.70
CA TYR A 161 1.44 36.55 -13.73
C TYR A 161 1.93 35.11 -13.76
N LEU A 162 2.91 34.80 -14.63
CA LEU A 162 3.49 33.47 -14.74
C LEU A 162 4.30 33.09 -13.50
N TYR A 163 4.84 34.04 -12.75
CA TYR A 163 5.52 33.78 -11.48
C TYR A 163 4.55 33.24 -10.43
N PHE A 164 3.38 33.85 -10.27
CA PHE A 164 2.36 33.32 -9.35
C PHE A 164 1.85 31.96 -9.82
N LEU A 165 1.60 31.80 -11.13
CA LEU A 165 1.16 30.54 -11.71
C LEU A 165 2.19 29.42 -11.50
N THR A 166 3.47 29.69 -11.75
CA THR A 166 4.54 28.71 -11.54
C THR A 166 4.74 28.37 -10.07
N LYS A 167 4.66 29.36 -9.17
CA LYS A 167 4.76 29.14 -7.72
C LYS A 167 3.62 28.26 -7.20
N TRP A 168 2.38 28.58 -7.55
CA TRP A 168 1.22 27.82 -7.10
C TRP A 168 1.13 26.46 -7.78
N GLY A 169 1.42 26.38 -9.08
CA GLY A 169 1.48 25.13 -9.82
C GLY A 169 2.50 24.17 -9.23
N LYS A 170 3.70 24.65 -8.88
CA LYS A 170 4.71 23.83 -8.19
C LYS A 170 4.21 23.30 -6.85
N SER A 171 3.61 24.16 -6.03
CA SER A 171 3.06 23.75 -4.73
C SER A 171 1.95 22.71 -4.87
N LEU A 172 1.12 22.81 -5.91
CA LEU A 172 0.05 21.86 -6.17
C LEU A 172 0.59 20.50 -6.61
N ILE A 173 1.63 20.48 -7.46
CA ILE A 173 2.33 19.25 -7.87
C ILE A 173 2.97 18.57 -6.64
N GLU A 174 3.65 19.34 -5.79
CA GLU A 174 4.28 18.82 -4.57
C GLU A 174 3.23 18.24 -3.60
N ALA A 175 2.12 18.96 -3.37
CA ALA A 175 1.03 18.49 -2.53
C ALA A 175 0.36 17.22 -3.10
N SER A 176 0.18 17.13 -4.43
CA SER A 176 -0.36 15.93 -5.08
C SER A 176 0.56 14.73 -4.90
N ASN A 177 1.87 14.90 -5.12
CA ASN A 177 2.85 13.84 -4.93
C ASN A 177 2.90 13.35 -3.47
N GLN A 178 2.79 14.27 -2.51
CA GLN A 178 2.72 13.91 -1.10
C GLN A 178 1.47 13.09 -0.80
N LYS A 179 0.30 13.53 -1.27
CA LYS A 179 -0.96 12.78 -1.10
C LYS A 179 -0.92 11.41 -1.78
N GLU A 180 -0.27 11.29 -2.93
CA GLU A 180 -0.06 10.01 -3.60
C GLU A 180 0.79 9.06 -2.76
N GLN A 181 1.88 9.56 -2.16
CA GLN A 181 2.71 8.78 -1.25
C GLN A 181 1.96 8.34 0.01
N GLU A 182 1.19 9.24 0.62
CA GLU A 182 0.35 8.93 1.79
C GLU A 182 -0.71 7.88 1.44
N ALA A 183 -1.39 8.01 0.31
CA ALA A 183 -2.36 7.02 -0.18
C ALA A 183 -1.71 5.64 -0.41
N PHE A 184 -0.51 5.61 -0.99
CA PHE A 184 0.22 4.36 -1.20
C PHE A 184 0.67 3.70 0.11
N GLN A 185 1.02 4.49 1.13
CA GLN A 185 1.33 3.96 2.46
C GLN A 185 0.07 3.40 3.14
N LEU A 186 -1.05 4.12 3.05
CA LEU A 186 -2.33 3.67 3.59
C LEU A 186 -2.78 2.36 2.92
N TYR A 187 -2.61 2.25 1.61
CA TYR A 187 -2.88 1.01 0.86
C TYR A 187 -2.04 -0.16 1.37
N ARG A 188 -0.73 0.02 1.55
CA ARG A 188 0.14 -1.02 2.12
C ARG A 188 -0.22 -1.41 3.55
N MET A 189 -0.70 -0.47 4.35
CA MET A 189 -1.17 -0.78 5.71
C MET A 189 -2.47 -1.59 5.68
N LEU A 190 -3.39 -1.25 4.77
CA LEU A 190 -4.62 -2.00 4.56
C LEU A 190 -4.35 -3.43 4.10
N GLU A 191 -3.45 -3.61 3.12
CA GLU A 191 -3.02 -4.93 2.64
C GLU A 191 -2.49 -5.81 3.78
N LYS A 192 -1.55 -5.27 4.58
CA LYS A 192 -1.03 -5.99 5.77
C LYS A 192 -2.12 -6.33 6.79
N SER A 193 -3.09 -5.43 6.98
CA SER A 193 -4.20 -5.67 7.89
C SER A 193 -5.09 -6.82 7.39
N MET A 194 -5.37 -6.87 6.08
CA MET A 194 -6.13 -7.96 5.47
C MET A 194 -5.39 -9.31 5.54
N ASP A 195 -4.08 -9.31 5.33
CA ASP A 195 -3.26 -10.52 5.50
C ASP A 195 -3.31 -11.03 6.95
N ALA A 196 -3.22 -10.12 7.93
CA ALA A 196 -3.35 -10.48 9.35
C ALA A 196 -4.74 -11.06 9.66
N VAL A 197 -5.82 -10.44 9.15
CA VAL A 197 -7.19 -10.95 9.30
C VAL A 197 -7.34 -12.35 8.68
N SER A 198 -6.80 -12.57 7.49
CA SER A 198 -6.81 -13.87 6.81
C SER A 198 -6.09 -14.93 7.65
N MET A 199 -4.90 -14.61 8.18
CA MET A 199 -4.12 -15.48 9.04
C MET A 199 -4.88 -15.85 10.33
N PHE A 200 -5.47 -14.85 11.00
CA PHE A 200 -6.28 -15.10 12.20
C PHE A 200 -7.53 -15.94 11.89
N SER A 201 -8.18 -15.71 10.75
CA SER A 201 -9.33 -16.53 10.31
C SER A 201 -8.93 -17.99 10.10
N HIS A 202 -7.78 -18.25 9.48
CA HIS A 202 -7.24 -19.61 9.34
C HIS A 202 -6.92 -20.28 10.68
N GLN A 203 -6.28 -19.55 11.61
CA GLN A 203 -5.98 -20.07 12.95
C GLN A 203 -7.26 -20.34 13.76
N LEU A 204 -8.25 -19.46 13.66
CA LEU A 204 -9.55 -19.64 14.31
C LEU A 204 -10.26 -20.88 13.77
N ASN A 205 -10.29 -21.07 12.45
CA ASN A 205 -10.89 -22.25 11.85
C ASN A 205 -10.20 -23.56 12.28
N ALA A 206 -8.85 -23.56 12.35
CA ALA A 206 -8.10 -24.70 12.86
C ALA A 206 -8.43 -25.00 14.33
N SER A 207 -8.57 -23.96 15.16
CA SER A 207 -8.94 -24.08 16.58
C SER A 207 -10.37 -24.59 16.76
N ILE A 208 -11.32 -24.14 15.93
CA ILE A 208 -12.69 -24.65 15.91
C ILE A 208 -12.70 -26.14 15.56
N LYS A 209 -11.93 -26.55 14.53
CA LYS A 209 -11.83 -27.96 14.14
C LYS A 209 -11.29 -28.83 15.29
N SER A 210 -10.18 -28.41 15.91
CA SER A 210 -9.59 -29.14 17.05
C SER A 210 -10.55 -29.20 18.26
N SER A 211 -11.26 -28.11 18.55
CA SER A 211 -12.27 -28.09 19.61
C SER A 211 -13.41 -29.09 19.33
N ASN A 212 -13.88 -29.15 18.08
CA ASN A 212 -14.91 -30.11 17.68
C ASN A 212 -14.44 -31.56 17.79
N GLU A 213 -13.17 -31.85 17.44
CA GLU A 213 -12.56 -33.17 17.64
C GLU A 213 -12.51 -33.53 19.13
N ASN A 214 -12.09 -32.61 20.00
CA ASN A 214 -12.07 -32.82 21.46
C ASN A 214 -13.47 -33.03 22.06
N ILE A 215 -14.47 -32.26 21.63
CA ILE A 215 -15.87 -32.44 22.04
C ILE A 215 -16.38 -33.82 21.62
N THR A 216 -16.07 -34.24 20.40
CA THR A 216 -16.47 -35.56 19.89
C THR A 216 -15.81 -36.69 20.70
N GLY A 217 -14.50 -36.57 20.97
CA GLY A 217 -13.77 -37.52 21.82
C GLY A 217 -14.32 -37.58 23.24
N THR A 218 -14.62 -36.42 23.84
CA THR A 218 -15.24 -36.32 25.18
C THR A 218 -16.60 -37.01 25.19
N ARG A 219 -17.43 -36.79 24.17
CA ARG A 219 -18.74 -37.43 24.04
C ARG A 219 -18.62 -38.95 23.95
N GLN A 220 -17.62 -39.46 23.23
CA GLN A 220 -17.36 -40.89 23.13
C GLN A 220 -16.91 -41.47 24.48
N ILE A 221 -15.99 -40.81 25.18
CA ILE A 221 -15.56 -41.20 26.53
C ILE A 221 -16.74 -41.21 27.50
N SER A 222 -17.57 -40.15 27.51
CA SER A 222 -18.76 -40.10 28.36
C SER A 222 -19.73 -41.24 28.07
N SER A 223 -19.91 -41.62 26.80
CA SER A 223 -20.73 -42.79 26.44
C SER A 223 -20.15 -44.08 27.03
N THR A 224 -18.84 -44.30 26.92
CA THR A 224 -18.16 -45.46 27.52
C THR A 224 -18.29 -45.48 29.04
N VAL A 225 -18.18 -44.32 29.71
CA VAL A 225 -18.38 -44.21 31.16
C VAL A 225 -19.81 -44.58 31.55
N VAL A 226 -20.81 -44.11 30.81
CA VAL A 226 -22.22 -44.47 31.05
C VAL A 226 -22.42 -45.99 30.92
N LEU A 227 -21.85 -46.60 29.88
CA LEU A 227 -21.91 -48.05 29.70
C LEU A 227 -21.22 -48.81 30.85
N ALA A 228 -20.04 -48.34 31.29
CA ALA A 228 -19.34 -48.94 32.42
C ALA A 228 -20.15 -48.83 33.72
N VAL A 229 -20.78 -47.68 33.98
CA VAL A 229 -21.66 -47.48 35.14
C VAL A 229 -22.89 -48.40 35.07
N GLN A 230 -23.48 -48.59 33.90
CA GLN A 230 -24.57 -49.56 33.71
C GLN A 230 -24.12 -50.99 34.03
N GLU A 231 -22.94 -51.40 33.57
CA GLU A 231 -22.41 -52.73 33.84
C GLU A 231 -22.09 -52.92 35.35
N ILE A 232 -21.54 -51.89 36.00
CA ILE A 232 -21.33 -51.88 37.46
C ILE A 232 -22.66 -52.04 38.20
N ALA A 233 -23.70 -51.28 37.82
CA ALA A 233 -25.01 -51.37 38.46
C ALA A 233 -25.60 -52.78 38.33
N LYS A 234 -25.47 -53.39 37.15
CA LYS A 234 -25.90 -54.77 36.90
C LYS A 234 -25.10 -55.78 37.72
N GLY A 235 -23.79 -55.58 37.86
CA GLY A 235 -22.93 -56.39 38.73
C GLY A 235 -23.34 -56.30 40.20
N VAL A 236 -23.60 -55.08 40.70
CA VAL A 236 -24.09 -54.84 42.06
C VAL A 236 -25.44 -55.51 42.31
N GLU A 237 -26.38 -55.43 41.35
CA GLU A 237 -27.68 -56.10 41.44
C GLU A 237 -27.50 -57.62 41.54
N GLN A 238 -26.59 -58.20 40.75
CA GLN A 238 -26.30 -59.62 40.76
C GLN A 238 -25.59 -60.08 42.05
N GLU A 239 -24.68 -59.28 42.59
CA GLU A 239 -24.07 -59.51 43.90
C GLU A 239 -25.10 -59.44 45.02
N ALA A 240 -25.98 -58.44 45.03
CA ALA A 240 -27.05 -58.31 46.02
C ALA A 240 -28.01 -59.52 45.99
N SER A 241 -28.38 -59.99 44.79
CA SER A 241 -29.18 -61.20 44.60
C SER A 241 -28.47 -62.44 45.17
N SER A 242 -27.17 -62.58 44.88
CA SER A 242 -26.35 -63.68 45.42
C SER A 242 -26.23 -63.61 46.95
N LEU A 243 -26.07 -62.42 47.52
CA LEU A 243 -26.02 -62.19 48.96
C LEU A 243 -27.35 -62.55 49.64
N SER A 244 -28.48 -62.22 49.00
CA SER A 244 -29.81 -62.64 49.46
C SER A 244 -29.94 -64.16 49.47
N GLY A 245 -29.43 -64.84 48.44
CA GLY A 245 -29.39 -66.30 48.38
C GLY A 245 -28.54 -66.92 49.50
N ILE A 246 -27.34 -66.37 49.75
CA ILE A 246 -26.49 -66.79 50.87
C ILE A 246 -27.18 -66.56 52.21
N SER A 247 -27.82 -65.40 52.40
CA SER A 247 -28.56 -65.09 53.63
C SER A 247 -29.68 -66.09 53.88
N ALA A 248 -30.42 -66.48 52.83
CA ALA A 248 -31.46 -67.51 52.95
C ALA A 248 -30.86 -68.87 53.34
N GLY A 249 -29.74 -69.26 52.72
CA GLY A 249 -29.02 -70.48 53.10
C GLY A 249 -28.49 -70.45 54.54
N ILE A 250 -28.03 -69.30 55.04
CA ILE A 250 -27.61 -69.14 56.44
C ILE A 250 -28.79 -69.37 57.40
N VAL A 251 -29.99 -68.89 57.05
CA VAL A 251 -31.20 -69.12 57.87
C VAL A 251 -31.54 -70.61 57.92
N GLU A 252 -31.47 -71.31 56.78
CA GLU A 252 -31.69 -72.76 56.72
C GLU A 252 -30.65 -73.53 57.57
N VAL A 253 -29.38 -73.12 57.53
CA VAL A 253 -28.33 -73.70 58.37
C VAL A 253 -28.59 -73.46 59.86
N ASP A 254 -29.04 -72.26 60.25
CA ASP A 254 -29.41 -71.97 61.65
C ASP A 254 -30.54 -72.87 62.14
N GLU A 255 -31.57 -73.09 61.31
CA GLU A 255 -32.69 -73.98 61.63
C GLU A 255 -32.21 -75.43 61.82
N LEU A 256 -31.35 -75.93 60.92
CA LEU A 256 -30.69 -77.23 61.04
C LEU A 256 -29.87 -77.35 62.33
N VAL A 257 -29.11 -76.32 62.71
CA VAL A 257 -28.32 -76.30 63.95
C VAL A 257 -29.22 -76.34 65.19
N GLN A 258 -30.32 -75.58 65.21
CA GLN A 258 -31.30 -75.64 66.30
C GLN A 258 -31.92 -77.05 66.41
N GLN A 259 -32.25 -77.66 65.28
CA GLN A 259 -32.81 -79.01 65.24
C GLN A 259 -31.82 -80.04 65.80
N ILE A 260 -30.55 -79.96 65.39
CA ILE A 260 -29.46 -80.79 65.96
C ILE A 260 -29.34 -80.56 67.47
N HIS A 261 -29.44 -79.31 67.94
CA HIS A 261 -29.37 -79.01 69.37
C HIS A 261 -30.52 -79.64 70.17
N LEU A 262 -31.75 -79.58 69.64
CA LEU A 262 -32.92 -80.23 70.24
C LEU A 262 -32.78 -81.75 70.27
N ASP A 263 -32.31 -82.36 69.18
CA ASP A 263 -32.11 -83.81 69.10
C ASP A 263 -30.97 -84.27 70.01
N ALA A 264 -29.89 -83.50 70.12
CA ALA A 264 -28.82 -83.75 71.09
C ALA A 264 -29.36 -83.66 72.53
N GLY A 265 -30.23 -82.69 72.83
CA GLY A 265 -30.89 -82.55 74.13
C GLY A 265 -31.79 -83.74 74.47
N LYS A 266 -32.60 -84.21 73.51
CA LYS A 266 -33.37 -85.47 73.66
C LYS A 266 -32.46 -86.66 73.90
N THR A 267 -31.41 -86.80 73.09
CA THR A 267 -30.42 -87.88 73.21
C THR A 267 -29.76 -87.87 74.59
N MET A 268 -29.42 -86.70 75.14
CA MET A 268 -28.89 -86.56 76.50
C MET A 268 -29.90 -87.00 77.55
N LYS A 269 -31.18 -86.62 77.41
CA LYS A 269 -32.25 -87.02 78.33
C LYS A 269 -32.47 -88.53 78.31
N ASP A 270 -32.51 -89.13 77.12
CA ASP A 270 -32.65 -90.57 76.93
C ASP A 270 -31.43 -91.31 77.51
N SER A 271 -30.22 -90.81 77.26
CA SER A 271 -28.99 -91.34 77.87
C SER A 271 -29.03 -91.25 79.40
N GLY A 272 -29.52 -90.16 79.97
CA GLY A 272 -29.75 -90.01 81.40
C GLY A 272 -30.77 -91.01 81.95
N HIS A 273 -31.87 -91.25 81.21
CA HIS A 273 -32.88 -92.25 81.58
C HIS A 273 -32.34 -93.68 81.50
N VAL A 274 -31.57 -94.02 80.47
CA VAL A 274 -30.85 -95.29 80.35
C VAL A 274 -29.86 -95.47 81.50
N ASN A 275 -29.09 -94.43 81.84
CA ASN A 275 -28.17 -94.47 82.97
C ASN A 275 -28.89 -94.67 84.31
N ALA A 276 -30.04 -94.01 84.51
CA ALA A 276 -30.88 -94.22 85.70
C ALA A 276 -31.48 -95.65 85.76
N LEU A 277 -31.90 -96.21 84.62
CA LEU A 277 -32.35 -97.61 84.50
C LEU A 277 -31.22 -98.59 84.83
N ILE A 278 -30.00 -98.36 84.34
CA ILE A 278 -28.83 -99.17 84.66
C ILE A 278 -28.49 -99.06 86.15
N THR A 279 -28.57 -97.85 86.73
CA THR A 279 -28.30 -97.64 88.15
C THR A 279 -29.33 -98.35 89.03
N ARG A 280 -30.64 -98.25 88.72
CA ARG A 280 -31.69 -99.02 89.40
C ARG A 280 -31.53 -100.52 89.23
N GLY A 281 -31.24 -100.99 88.01
CA GLY A 281 -30.96 -102.41 87.78
C GLY A 281 -29.74 -102.89 88.56
N SER A 282 -28.72 -102.04 88.73
CA SER A 282 -27.56 -102.32 89.57
C SER A 282 -27.90 -102.35 91.07
N GLU A 283 -28.80 -101.49 91.55
CA GLU A 283 -29.29 -101.48 92.94
C GLU A 283 -30.17 -102.71 93.24
N ASP A 284 -31.06 -103.08 92.32
CA ASP A 284 -31.90 -104.28 92.43
C ASP A 284 -31.06 -105.57 92.41
N MET A 285 -29.96 -105.61 91.66
CA MET A 285 -28.99 -106.72 91.72
C MET A 285 -28.12 -106.71 92.98
N GLY A 286 -28.01 -105.58 93.70
CA GLY A 286 -27.26 -105.47 94.95
C GLY A 286 -28.05 -105.88 96.20
N GLN A 287 -29.37 -106.08 96.09
CA GLN A 287 -30.26 -106.51 97.19
C GLN A 287 -30.61 -108.00 97.16
N LEU A 288 -29.96 -108.79 96.30
CA LEU A 288 -30.03 -110.27 96.23
C LEU A 288 -28.68 -110.89 96.60
#